data_AF-A0A7S8FFM2-F1
#
_entry.id   AF-A0A7S8FFM2-F1
#
_cell.length_a   1.000
_cell.length_b   1.000
_cell.length_c   1.000
_cell.angle_alpha   90.00
_cell.angle_beta   90.00
_cell.angle_gamma   90.00
#
_symmetry.space_group_name_H-M   'P 1'
#
loop_
_entity.id
_entity.type
_entity.pdbx_description
1 polymer ?
#
loop_
_entity_poly.entity_id
_entity_poly.type
_entity_poly.pdbx_seq_one_letter_code
_entity_poly.pdbx_strand_id
1 'polypeptide(L)'
;MYPEIPILSRCLHLRSLLCLLACVGSAYIFPHTGWAETWVCPRPGQSDLYTDREYPGCRQFGEAKTYSPLQISPSLRPTPPMVVRPPASGAATPHSPSLFHGRKPLPFAEVSVPLPVLGVTQAKPGFITGAWAGLLAHLIVAYKADGKGPEVIPDSNMMPVSVHSLWTAVVAAAKAVGYDPRYLSVRLLVPMPMDGPSAGGIFAVGIAAALLGDSIRQDICMSGTIEPDLEIRPVGGLVDKMGACRDLRKTTMIVPDGLDNSHLSFTGAERSIGVIQVYSLAEAYSAATGQALRPAP
;
A
#
# COMPACT_ATOMS: atom_id res chain seq x y z
N MET A 1 -28.61 -7.31 74.24
CA MET A 1 -27.85 -6.63 75.31
C MET A 1 -27.09 -5.49 74.65
N TYR A 2 -27.75 -4.33 74.49
CA TYR A 2 -27.11 -3.04 74.23
C TYR A 2 -26.82 -2.40 75.60
N PRO A 3 -25.77 -1.58 75.73
CA PRO A 3 -25.98 -0.13 75.63
C PRO A 3 -24.80 0.59 74.91
N GLU A 4 -25.09 1.56 74.05
CA GLU A 4 -25.19 3.02 74.29
C GLU A 4 -23.86 3.78 74.34
N ILE A 5 -23.86 4.90 73.59
CA ILE A 5 -22.83 5.95 73.51
C ILE A 5 -23.23 7.06 74.49
N PRO A 6 -22.29 7.70 75.22
CA PRO A 6 -22.28 9.18 75.24
C PRO A 6 -20.85 9.79 75.24
N ILE A 7 -20.53 10.82 74.44
CA ILE A 7 -20.73 12.28 74.62
C ILE A 7 -19.53 13.03 75.28
N LEU A 8 -18.96 13.94 74.46
CA LEU A 8 -18.37 15.27 74.71
C LEU A 8 -17.09 15.54 75.56
N SER A 9 -16.23 16.33 74.90
CA SER A 9 -15.61 17.59 75.37
C SER A 9 -14.24 17.54 76.05
N ARG A 10 -13.21 18.06 75.36
CA ARG A 10 -12.59 19.36 75.69
C ARG A 10 -11.48 19.74 74.70
N CYS A 11 -11.51 21.02 74.30
CA CYS A 11 -10.50 21.76 73.56
C CYS A 11 -9.13 21.77 74.27
N LEU A 12 -8.01 21.84 73.54
CA LEU A 12 -7.20 23.06 73.30
C LEU A 12 -5.80 22.73 72.73
N HIS A 13 -5.30 23.63 71.87
CA HIS A 13 -3.92 23.81 71.36
C HIS A 13 -3.51 22.95 70.15
N LEU A 14 -3.67 23.44 68.92
CA LEU A 14 -2.84 24.46 68.24
C LEU A 14 -1.40 24.00 67.99
N ARG A 15 -1.18 23.28 66.88
CA ARG A 15 0.05 23.33 66.06
C ARG A 15 -0.20 22.66 64.71
N SER A 16 -0.35 23.52 63.69
CA SER A 16 0.03 23.33 62.29
C SER A 16 -0.03 21.91 61.69
N LEU A 17 -1.11 21.60 60.96
CA LEU A 17 -1.12 20.52 59.97
C LEU A 17 -1.99 20.92 58.77
N LEU A 18 -1.42 21.71 57.86
CA LEU A 18 -1.86 21.78 56.46
C LEU A 18 -0.79 21.08 55.62
N CYS A 19 -1.03 19.82 55.26
CA CYS A 19 -0.33 19.16 54.16
C CYS A 19 -1.30 18.13 53.57
N LEU A 20 -2.27 18.65 52.81
CA LEU A 20 -3.16 17.90 51.95
C LEU A 20 -2.76 18.24 50.51
N LEU A 21 -2.56 17.19 49.71
CA LEU A 21 -2.53 17.18 48.24
C LEU A 21 -1.42 17.98 47.54
N ALA A 22 -0.38 17.27 47.12
CA ALA A 22 0.15 17.37 45.76
C ALA A 22 1.05 16.15 45.48
N CYS A 23 0.47 15.08 44.92
CA CYS A 23 1.24 14.16 44.09
C CYS A 23 1.70 14.96 42.87
N VAL A 24 2.88 15.55 42.94
CA VAL A 24 3.52 16.19 41.79
C VAL A 24 3.91 15.05 40.84
N GLY A 25 3.18 15.00 39.73
CA GLY A 25 3.41 14.07 38.64
C GLY A 25 4.85 14.15 38.16
N SER A 26 5.57 13.05 38.33
CA SER A 26 6.72 12.77 37.50
C SER A 26 6.17 12.39 36.12
N ALA A 27 5.98 13.41 35.28
CA ALA A 27 5.77 13.24 33.86
C ALA A 27 7.07 12.65 33.29
N TYR A 28 7.18 11.32 33.31
CA TYR A 28 8.05 10.63 32.39
C TYR A 28 7.48 10.87 30.99
N ILE A 29 8.02 11.91 30.35
CA ILE A 29 7.94 12.12 28.91
C ILE A 29 8.66 10.92 28.30
N PHE A 30 7.92 9.85 28.02
CA PHE A 30 8.35 8.86 27.05
C PHE A 30 8.27 9.55 25.69
N PRO A 31 9.38 9.67 24.93
CA PRO A 31 9.30 10.15 23.56
C PRO A 31 8.44 9.15 22.78
N HIS A 32 7.47 9.72 22.07
CA HIS A 32 6.53 9.04 21.22
C HIS A 32 7.21 8.13 20.18
N THR A 33 6.61 6.94 20.01
CA THR A 33 6.35 6.29 18.72
C THR A 33 7.55 5.90 17.85
N GLY A 34 8.09 4.71 18.09
CA GLY A 34 8.81 3.94 17.07
C GLY A 34 7.85 3.37 16.04
N TRP A 35 7.50 4.18 15.05
CA TRP A 35 6.82 3.77 13.82
C TRP A 35 7.88 3.79 12.73
N ALA A 36 7.81 2.89 11.74
CA ALA A 36 8.65 3.05 10.55
C ALA A 36 8.22 4.37 9.90
N GLU A 37 9.03 5.42 10.08
CA GLU A 37 8.73 6.75 9.59
C GLU A 37 8.63 6.67 8.08
N THR A 38 7.40 6.73 7.55
CA THR A 38 7.20 6.73 6.12
C THR A 38 7.54 8.12 5.61
N TRP A 39 8.51 8.22 4.72
CA TRP A 39 8.94 9.44 4.07
C TRP A 39 8.29 9.54 2.70
N VAL A 40 7.79 10.72 2.36
CA VAL A 40 7.24 11.06 1.04
C VAL A 40 8.23 11.95 0.32
N CYS A 41 8.73 11.47 -0.79
CA CYS A 41 9.71 12.13 -1.65
C CYS A 41 8.98 12.67 -2.90
N PRO A 42 8.65 13.97 -2.95
CA PRO A 42 7.99 14.55 -4.12
C PRO A 42 8.88 14.46 -5.35
N ARG A 43 8.30 14.03 -6.47
CA ARG A 43 9.00 13.93 -7.77
C ARG A 43 8.28 14.78 -8.82
N PRO A 44 8.94 15.81 -9.39
CA PRO A 44 8.31 16.66 -10.40
C PRO A 44 7.81 15.86 -11.61
N GLY A 45 6.51 15.95 -11.91
CA GLY A 45 5.89 15.26 -13.05
C GLY A 45 5.66 13.76 -12.84
N GLN A 46 5.89 13.23 -11.64
CA GLN A 46 5.63 11.84 -11.26
C GLN A 46 4.87 11.79 -9.92
N SER A 47 4.39 10.61 -9.55
CA SER A 47 3.86 10.36 -8.21
C SER A 47 4.97 10.43 -7.15
N ASP A 48 4.56 10.85 -5.95
CA ASP A 48 5.42 10.90 -4.77
C ASP A 48 5.98 9.50 -4.45
N LEU A 49 7.29 9.41 -4.21
CA LEU A 49 7.96 8.16 -3.82
C LEU A 49 7.85 7.98 -2.30
N TYR A 50 7.43 6.79 -1.84
CA TYR A 50 7.31 6.47 -0.43
C TYR A 50 8.43 5.53 0.01
N THR A 51 9.11 5.86 1.10
CA THR A 51 10.30 5.16 1.60
C THR A 51 10.24 5.02 3.11
N ASP A 52 10.86 3.97 3.64
CA ASP A 52 11.04 3.72 5.07
C ASP A 52 12.36 4.29 5.62
N ARG A 53 13.14 4.94 4.75
CA ARG A 53 14.36 5.70 5.07
C ARG A 53 14.23 7.16 4.68
N GLU A 54 14.85 8.02 5.47
CA GLU A 54 15.01 9.43 5.17
C GLU A 54 15.93 9.63 3.94
N TYR A 55 15.47 10.42 2.98
CA TYR A 55 16.28 10.88 1.85
C TYR A 55 16.18 12.42 1.73
N PRO A 56 17.23 13.09 1.21
CA PRO A 56 17.21 14.52 0.98
C PRO A 56 16.03 14.94 0.08
N GLY A 57 15.22 15.90 0.56
CA GLY A 57 14.04 16.40 -0.15
C GLY A 57 12.75 15.66 0.14
N CYS A 58 12.77 14.64 1.00
CA CYS A 58 11.58 13.93 1.44
C CYS A 58 11.04 14.50 2.76
N ARG A 59 9.73 14.40 2.95
CA ARG A 59 9.04 14.83 4.18
C ARG A 59 8.46 13.62 4.91
N GLN A 60 8.50 13.65 6.23
CA GLN A 60 7.86 12.62 7.05
C GLN A 60 6.33 12.69 6.85
N PHE A 61 5.70 11.55 6.56
CA PHE A 61 4.26 11.43 6.39
C PHE A 61 3.59 11.40 7.77
N GLY A 62 3.19 12.57 8.30
CA GLY A 62 2.77 12.66 9.70
C GLY A 62 1.82 13.81 10.09
N GLU A 63 1.27 14.58 9.15
CA GLU A 63 0.16 15.50 9.47
C GLU A 63 -0.99 15.32 8.48
N ALA A 64 -2.13 14.87 9.01
CA ALA A 64 -3.41 14.86 8.32
C ALA A 64 -3.87 16.31 8.06
N LYS A 65 -3.43 16.88 6.94
CA LYS A 65 -4.11 18.01 6.30
C LYS A 65 -4.73 17.52 5.00
N THR A 66 -6.05 17.42 5.06
CA THR A 66 -7.05 17.35 3.99
C THR A 66 -6.47 17.53 2.59
N TYR A 67 -6.44 16.46 1.80
CA TYR A 67 -6.16 16.54 0.38
C TYR A 67 -7.30 17.28 -0.33
N SER A 68 -7.06 18.54 -0.68
CA SER A 68 -7.82 19.23 -1.71
C SER A 68 -7.49 18.60 -3.07
N PRO A 69 -8.49 18.29 -3.92
CA PRO A 69 -8.24 17.90 -5.30
C PRO A 69 -7.56 19.07 -6.01
N LEU A 70 -6.40 18.81 -6.62
CA LEU A 70 -5.68 19.77 -7.44
C LEU A 70 -6.62 20.35 -8.51
N GLN A 71 -6.88 21.66 -8.41
CA GLN A 71 -7.52 22.44 -9.48
C GLN A 71 -6.52 22.61 -10.62
N ILE A 72 -6.84 22.04 -11.78
CA ILE A 72 -6.11 22.29 -13.02
C ILE A 72 -6.59 23.64 -13.55
N SER A 73 -5.77 24.69 -13.42
CA SER A 73 -5.96 25.95 -14.16
C SER A 73 -5.34 25.82 -15.57
N PRO A 74 -6.03 26.28 -16.63
CA PRO A 74 -5.53 26.18 -18.00
C PRO A 74 -4.54 27.32 -18.29
N SER A 75 -3.27 26.98 -18.57
CA SER A 75 -2.25 27.95 -18.95
C SER A 75 -2.11 28.07 -20.47
N LEU A 76 -2.38 29.29 -20.94
CA LEU A 76 -1.78 30.07 -22.03
C LEU A 76 -1.35 29.39 -23.35
N ARG A 77 -2.04 29.86 -24.39
CA ARG A 77 -1.81 29.68 -25.83
C ARG A 77 -0.50 30.36 -26.28
N PRO A 78 0.41 29.69 -27.00
CA PRO A 78 1.44 30.36 -27.81
C PRO A 78 0.95 30.59 -29.25
N THR A 79 1.35 31.73 -29.83
CA THR A 79 1.09 32.20 -31.20
C THR A 79 1.73 31.31 -32.29
N PRO A 80 1.18 31.28 -33.52
CA PRO A 80 1.66 30.39 -34.58
C PRO A 80 2.82 31.01 -35.39
N PRO A 81 3.81 30.21 -35.85
CA PRO A 81 4.71 30.64 -36.90
C PRO A 81 4.23 30.24 -38.30
N MET A 82 4.79 30.96 -39.26
CA MET A 82 4.45 31.09 -40.68
C MET A 82 4.45 29.78 -41.51
N VAL A 83 3.57 29.78 -42.52
CA VAL A 83 3.37 28.76 -43.56
C VAL A 83 4.58 28.62 -44.49
N VAL A 84 5.03 27.37 -44.73
CA VAL A 84 5.69 26.94 -45.98
C VAL A 84 5.21 25.52 -46.33
N ARG A 85 4.68 25.34 -47.55
CA ARG A 85 4.41 24.06 -48.26
C ARG A 85 5.47 23.93 -49.39
N PRO A 86 5.77 22.79 -50.05
CA PRO A 86 5.14 21.44 -50.15
C PRO A 86 6.24 20.29 -50.14
N PRO A 87 6.12 19.05 -50.70
CA PRO A 87 5.03 18.35 -51.39
C PRO A 87 4.69 16.94 -50.85
N ALA A 88 3.63 16.39 -51.44
CA ALA A 88 2.96 15.14 -51.10
C ALA A 88 3.81 13.87 -51.32
N SER A 89 3.79 12.96 -50.35
CA SER A 89 3.86 11.51 -50.55
C SER A 89 3.58 10.76 -49.24
N GLY A 90 2.82 9.68 -49.31
CA GLY A 90 2.78 8.61 -48.30
C GLY A 90 1.74 8.77 -47.19
N ALA A 91 0.61 8.09 -47.36
CA ALA A 91 -0.39 7.90 -46.31
C ALA A 91 0.23 7.14 -45.12
N ALA A 92 0.50 7.86 -44.02
CA ALA A 92 0.66 7.28 -42.69
C ALA A 92 -0.61 7.57 -41.90
N THR A 93 -1.36 6.52 -41.57
CA THR A 93 -2.51 6.56 -40.67
C THR A 93 -2.13 7.21 -39.33
N PRO A 94 -2.82 8.28 -38.89
CA PRO A 94 -2.59 8.81 -37.55
C PRO A 94 -3.22 7.86 -36.53
N HIS A 95 -2.40 7.26 -35.67
CA HIS A 95 -2.85 6.66 -34.42
C HIS A 95 -3.48 7.77 -33.56
N SER A 96 -4.80 7.88 -33.60
CA SER A 96 -5.56 8.67 -32.63
C SER A 96 -5.40 8.06 -31.23
N PRO A 97 -5.27 8.88 -30.17
CA PRO A 97 -5.36 8.37 -28.81
C PRO A 97 -6.77 7.78 -28.63
N SER A 98 -6.84 6.47 -28.41
CA SER A 98 -8.10 5.76 -28.18
C SER A 98 -8.71 6.23 -26.86
N LEU A 99 -9.59 7.22 -26.94
CA LEU A 99 -10.66 7.43 -25.98
C LEU A 99 -11.45 6.12 -25.91
N PHE A 100 -11.54 5.51 -24.72
CA PHE A 100 -12.35 4.32 -24.41
C PHE A 100 -13.72 4.37 -25.09
N HIS A 101 -13.82 3.84 -26.32
CA HIS A 101 -15.04 3.77 -27.09
C HIS A 101 -15.78 2.48 -26.73
N GLY A 102 -16.68 2.58 -25.76
CA GLY A 102 -18.09 2.28 -26.02
C GLY A 102 -18.62 0.85 -25.90
N ARG A 103 -17.86 -0.15 -25.44
CA ARG A 103 -18.46 -1.44 -25.02
C ARG A 103 -18.37 -1.64 -23.52
N LYS A 104 -19.53 -1.88 -22.92
CA LYS A 104 -19.65 -2.38 -21.54
C LYS A 104 -18.86 -3.70 -21.44
N PRO A 105 -17.94 -3.84 -20.48
CA PRO A 105 -17.16 -5.05 -20.32
C PRO A 105 -18.06 -6.23 -19.94
N LEU A 106 -17.61 -7.44 -20.27
CA LEU A 106 -18.31 -8.67 -19.94
C LEU A 106 -18.43 -8.84 -18.41
N PRO A 107 -19.63 -9.15 -17.89
CA PRO A 107 -19.79 -9.52 -16.50
C PRO A 107 -19.00 -10.77 -16.14
N PHE A 108 -18.45 -10.79 -14.93
CA PHE A 108 -17.77 -11.95 -14.36
C PHE A 108 -18.33 -12.25 -12.96
N ALA A 109 -18.23 -13.52 -12.54
CA ALA A 109 -18.63 -13.92 -11.19
C ALA A 109 -17.68 -13.32 -10.15
N GLU A 110 -18.15 -13.11 -8.93
CA GLU A 110 -17.27 -12.70 -7.84
C GLU A 110 -16.14 -13.72 -7.64
N VAL A 111 -14.90 -13.23 -7.55
CA VAL A 111 -13.71 -14.04 -7.36
C VAL A 111 -13.05 -13.66 -6.04
N SER A 112 -12.74 -14.66 -5.22
CA SER A 112 -11.91 -14.48 -4.02
C SER A 112 -10.50 -15.03 -4.27
N VAL A 113 -9.50 -14.16 -4.15
CA VAL A 113 -8.09 -14.48 -4.36
C VAL A 113 -7.34 -14.33 -3.02
N PRO A 114 -6.74 -15.41 -2.49
CA PRO A 114 -5.87 -15.30 -1.32
C PRO A 114 -4.53 -14.69 -1.74
N LEU A 115 -4.12 -13.61 -1.07
CA LEU A 115 -2.89 -12.88 -1.35
C LEU A 115 -1.86 -13.07 -0.23
N PRO A 116 -0.66 -13.59 -0.52
CA PRO A 116 0.45 -13.64 0.43
C PRO A 116 1.09 -12.26 0.54
N VAL A 117 0.56 -11.44 1.44
CA VAL A 117 0.99 -10.06 1.68
C VAL A 117 2.08 -10.04 2.75
N LEU A 118 3.08 -9.18 2.58
CA LEU A 118 4.13 -8.96 3.56
C LEU A 118 3.92 -7.57 4.18
N GLY A 119 3.80 -7.51 5.50
CA GLY A 119 3.54 -6.28 6.24
C GLY A 119 4.34 -6.18 7.53
N VAL A 120 4.36 -4.99 8.11
CA VAL A 120 4.89 -4.78 9.45
C VAL A 120 3.80 -5.14 10.45
N THR A 121 4.12 -5.98 11.43
CA THR A 121 3.33 -6.12 12.66
C THR A 121 4.03 -5.42 13.81
N GLN A 122 3.26 -5.07 14.84
CA GLN A 122 3.79 -4.42 16.03
C GLN A 122 4.99 -5.21 16.56
N ALA A 123 6.06 -4.48 16.92
CA ALA A 123 7.25 -5.06 17.52
C ALA A 123 6.84 -5.93 18.72
N LYS A 124 7.20 -7.22 18.69
CA LYS A 124 7.08 -8.07 19.88
C LYS A 124 8.08 -7.55 20.92
N PRO A 125 7.67 -7.33 22.18
CA PRO A 125 8.61 -7.00 23.25
C PRO A 125 9.75 -8.03 23.28
N GLY A 126 11.00 -7.57 23.14
CA GLY A 126 12.20 -8.42 23.10
C GLY A 126 12.83 -8.63 21.71
N PHE A 127 12.24 -8.13 20.63
CA PHE A 127 12.84 -8.14 19.28
C PHE A 127 13.27 -6.72 18.86
N ILE A 128 14.53 -6.57 18.44
CA ILE A 128 15.16 -5.27 18.13
C ILE A 128 14.86 -4.83 16.68
N THR A 129 14.58 -5.78 15.79
CA THR A 129 14.11 -5.50 14.42
C THR A 129 12.58 -5.56 14.42
N GLY A 130 11.92 -4.64 13.71
CA GLY A 130 10.46 -4.63 13.59
C GLY A 130 9.92 -6.03 13.24
N ALA A 131 8.78 -6.43 13.80
CA ALA A 131 8.22 -7.75 13.57
C ALA A 131 7.52 -7.77 12.20
N TRP A 132 8.25 -8.08 11.13
CA TRP A 132 7.63 -8.31 9.82
C TRP A 132 6.81 -9.59 9.88
N ALA A 133 5.54 -9.53 9.52
CA ALA A 133 4.69 -10.71 9.43
C ALA A 133 4.17 -10.86 8.01
N GLY A 134 4.09 -12.11 7.60
CA GLY A 134 3.31 -12.46 6.44
C GLY A 134 1.84 -12.61 6.81
N LEU A 135 0.98 -12.02 6.00
CA LEU A 135 -0.45 -12.01 6.17
C LEU A 135 -1.07 -12.69 4.94
N LEU A 136 -2.02 -13.58 5.17
CA LEU A 136 -2.87 -14.05 4.09
C LEU A 136 -4.10 -13.14 4.02
N ALA A 137 -4.07 -12.18 3.12
CA ALA A 137 -5.21 -11.30 2.86
C ALA A 137 -6.18 -11.99 1.89
N HIS A 138 -7.46 -11.66 1.97
CA HIS A 138 -8.45 -12.10 1.00
C HIS A 138 -8.90 -10.92 0.15
N LEU A 139 -8.54 -10.94 -1.12
CA LEU A 139 -8.99 -9.99 -2.13
C LEU A 139 -10.27 -10.54 -2.77
N ILE A 140 -11.33 -9.75 -2.77
CA ILE A 140 -12.60 -10.08 -3.41
C ILE A 140 -12.80 -9.08 -4.55
N VAL A 141 -12.94 -9.58 -5.76
CA VAL A 141 -13.15 -8.78 -6.97
C VAL A 141 -14.50 -9.18 -7.57
N ALA A 142 -15.38 -8.20 -7.74
CA ALA A 142 -16.74 -8.42 -8.21
C ALA A 142 -17.11 -7.46 -9.34
N TYR A 143 -18.05 -7.91 -10.16
CA TYR A 143 -18.64 -7.10 -11.22
C TYR A 143 -19.68 -6.11 -10.67
N LYS A 144 -19.47 -4.82 -10.93
CA LYS A 144 -20.39 -3.74 -10.53
C LYS A 144 -21.26 -3.31 -11.71
N ALA A 145 -22.48 -3.83 -11.77
CA ALA A 145 -23.37 -3.68 -12.94
C ALA A 145 -23.85 -2.25 -13.23
N ASP A 146 -23.82 -1.36 -12.23
CA ASP A 146 -24.29 0.03 -12.32
C ASP A 146 -23.31 0.97 -13.05
N GLY A 147 -22.06 0.53 -13.27
CA GLY A 147 -21.03 1.34 -13.94
C GLY A 147 -20.60 2.58 -13.15
N LYS A 148 -20.76 2.59 -11.82
CA LYS A 148 -20.41 3.74 -10.95
C LYS A 148 -19.13 3.54 -10.12
N GLY A 149 -18.35 2.50 -10.43
CA GLY A 149 -17.07 2.23 -9.79
C GLY A 149 -15.91 3.11 -10.30
N PRO A 150 -14.65 2.77 -9.98
CA PRO A 150 -14.28 1.65 -9.12
C PRO A 150 -14.73 1.88 -7.68
N GLU A 151 -15.37 0.86 -7.10
CA GLU A 151 -15.67 0.84 -5.67
C GLU A 151 -14.57 0.08 -4.96
N VAL A 152 -13.85 0.73 -4.06
CA VAL A 152 -12.76 0.10 -3.29
C VAL A 152 -13.14 0.12 -1.82
N ILE A 153 -13.24 -1.07 -1.24
CA ILE A 153 -13.70 -1.31 0.12
C ILE A 153 -12.50 -1.83 0.93
N PRO A 154 -11.73 -0.96 1.59
CA PRO A 154 -10.62 -1.38 2.43
C PRO A 154 -11.11 -2.04 3.72
N ASP A 155 -10.25 -2.85 4.34
CA ASP A 155 -10.46 -3.35 5.70
C ASP A 155 -10.20 -2.23 6.74
N SER A 156 -10.88 -2.29 7.89
CA SER A 156 -10.62 -1.41 9.04
C SER A 156 -9.19 -1.48 9.56
N ASN A 157 -8.47 -2.57 9.31
CA ASN A 157 -7.09 -2.76 9.69
C ASN A 157 -6.10 -2.03 8.75
N MET A 158 -6.54 -1.42 7.66
CA MET A 158 -5.65 -0.73 6.72
C MET A 158 -5.39 0.71 7.13
N MET A 159 -4.12 1.11 7.14
CA MET A 159 -3.71 2.50 7.30
C MET A 159 -3.91 3.30 6.01
N PRO A 160 -4.02 4.65 6.08
CA PRO A 160 -4.33 5.48 4.91
C PRO A 160 -3.40 5.27 3.69
N VAL A 161 -2.11 5.04 3.93
CA VAL A 161 -1.13 4.78 2.86
C VAL A 161 -1.41 3.45 2.16
N SER A 162 -1.73 2.39 2.90
CA SER A 162 -2.11 1.10 2.31
C SER A 162 -3.44 1.16 1.58
N VAL A 163 -4.41 1.95 2.08
CA VAL A 163 -5.67 2.21 1.37
C VAL A 163 -5.39 2.88 0.03
N HIS A 164 -4.55 3.93 0.01
CA HIS A 164 -4.15 4.59 -1.24
C HIS A 164 -3.46 3.62 -2.21
N SER A 165 -2.58 2.75 -1.70
CA SER A 165 -1.92 1.72 -2.50
C SER A 165 -2.91 0.73 -3.13
N LEU A 166 -3.96 0.33 -2.40
CA LEU A 166 -5.03 -0.51 -2.95
C LEU A 166 -5.79 0.20 -4.08
N TRP A 167 -6.12 1.49 -3.92
CA TRP A 167 -6.74 2.29 -4.98
C TRP A 167 -5.86 2.34 -6.24
N THR A 168 -4.56 2.61 -6.09
CA THR A 168 -3.61 2.63 -7.20
C THR A 168 -3.54 1.26 -7.87
N ALA A 169 -3.53 0.17 -7.09
CA ALA A 169 -3.53 -1.19 -7.61
C ALA A 169 -4.76 -1.51 -8.46
N VAL A 170 -5.96 -1.06 -8.05
CA VAL A 170 -7.20 -1.24 -8.82
C VAL A 170 -7.11 -0.55 -10.17
N VAL A 171 -6.67 0.71 -10.18
CA VAL A 171 -6.55 1.49 -11.42
C VAL A 171 -5.47 0.89 -12.34
N ALA A 172 -4.31 0.52 -11.78
CA ALA A 172 -3.21 -0.07 -12.52
C ALA A 172 -3.60 -1.43 -13.14
N ALA A 173 -4.20 -2.33 -12.36
CA ALA A 173 -4.63 -3.64 -12.84
C ALA A 173 -5.67 -3.51 -13.95
N ALA A 174 -6.71 -2.69 -13.75
CA ALA A 174 -7.76 -2.45 -14.73
C ALA A 174 -7.19 -1.89 -16.05
N LYS A 175 -6.30 -0.89 -15.96
CA LYS A 175 -5.57 -0.33 -17.12
C LYS A 175 -4.75 -1.40 -17.84
N ALA A 176 -4.04 -2.24 -17.10
CA ALA A 176 -3.11 -3.21 -17.67
C ALA A 176 -3.82 -4.34 -18.43
N VAL A 177 -5.01 -4.75 -17.98
CA VAL A 177 -5.84 -5.75 -18.67
C VAL A 177 -6.90 -5.12 -19.59
N GLY A 178 -6.96 -3.79 -19.70
CA GLY A 178 -7.94 -3.10 -20.54
C GLY A 178 -9.39 -3.21 -20.06
N TYR A 179 -9.61 -3.46 -18.76
CA TYR A 179 -10.95 -3.53 -18.16
C TYR A 179 -11.41 -2.16 -17.66
N ASP A 180 -12.67 -1.81 -17.87
CA ASP A 180 -13.21 -0.52 -17.43
C ASP A 180 -13.46 -0.53 -15.90
N PRO A 181 -12.71 0.27 -15.11
CA PRO A 181 -12.78 0.24 -13.65
C PRO A 181 -14.14 0.67 -13.10
N ARG A 182 -14.99 1.33 -13.91
CA ARG A 182 -16.37 1.67 -13.53
C ARG A 182 -17.23 0.45 -13.20
N TYR A 183 -16.86 -0.72 -13.70
CA TYR A 183 -17.57 -1.98 -13.48
C TYR A 183 -16.88 -2.88 -12.44
N LEU A 184 -15.96 -2.32 -11.64
CA LEU A 184 -15.26 -3.06 -10.59
C LEU A 184 -15.73 -2.66 -9.19
N SER A 185 -15.92 -3.67 -8.36
CA SER A 185 -15.94 -3.55 -6.90
C SER A 185 -14.83 -4.44 -6.34
N VAL A 186 -13.94 -3.85 -5.53
CA VAL A 186 -12.78 -4.53 -4.97
C VAL A 186 -12.81 -4.36 -3.46
N ARG A 187 -12.87 -5.48 -2.74
CA ARG A 187 -12.80 -5.52 -1.28
C ARG A 187 -11.55 -6.27 -0.85
N LEU A 188 -10.82 -5.71 0.10
CA LEU A 188 -9.68 -6.39 0.72
C LEU A 188 -10.00 -6.67 2.18
N LEU A 189 -9.79 -7.91 2.62
CA LEU A 189 -9.88 -8.32 4.01
C LEU A 189 -8.47 -8.64 4.52
N VAL A 190 -8.08 -8.01 5.62
CA VAL A 190 -6.74 -8.15 6.20
C VAL A 190 -6.87 -8.49 7.69
N PRO A 191 -6.22 -9.57 8.18
CA PRO A 191 -6.46 -10.06 9.53
C PRO A 191 -5.78 -9.23 10.63
N MET A 192 -4.82 -8.37 10.27
CA MET A 192 -4.01 -7.58 11.20
C MET A 192 -3.77 -6.18 10.62
N PRO A 193 -3.44 -5.19 11.47
CA PRO A 193 -3.05 -3.86 11.01
C PRO A 193 -1.99 -3.91 9.92
N MET A 194 -2.22 -3.18 8.83
CA MET A 194 -1.35 -3.15 7.67
C MET A 194 -1.06 -1.71 7.26
N ASP A 195 0.23 -1.41 7.13
CA ASP A 195 0.72 -0.10 6.74
C ASP A 195 1.73 -0.17 5.59
N GLY A 196 1.88 0.95 4.89
CA GLY A 196 2.79 1.15 3.79
C GLY A 196 2.24 0.71 2.43
N PRO A 197 2.88 1.18 1.34
CA PRO A 197 2.45 0.91 -0.04
C PRO A 197 3.04 -0.39 -0.60
N SER A 198 3.90 -1.08 0.17
CA SER A 198 4.73 -2.16 -0.36
C SER A 198 3.99 -3.44 -0.78
N ALA A 199 2.68 -3.52 -0.56
CA ALA A 199 1.85 -4.60 -1.07
C ALA A 199 1.07 -4.24 -2.34
N GLY A 200 1.18 -3.01 -2.82
CA GLY A 200 0.44 -2.56 -4.00
C GLY A 200 0.66 -3.44 -5.22
N GLY A 201 1.90 -3.90 -5.43
CA GLY A 201 2.23 -4.82 -6.51
C GLY A 201 1.42 -6.13 -6.46
N ILE A 202 1.35 -6.79 -5.29
CA ILE A 202 0.60 -8.05 -5.17
C ILE A 202 -0.92 -7.82 -5.22
N PHE A 203 -1.41 -6.67 -4.77
CA PHE A 203 -2.81 -6.28 -4.97
C PHE A 203 -3.13 -6.17 -6.46
N ALA A 204 -2.29 -5.49 -7.23
CA ALA A 204 -2.50 -5.30 -8.67
C ALA A 204 -2.45 -6.63 -9.42
N VAL A 205 -1.48 -7.50 -9.08
CA VAL A 205 -1.41 -8.87 -9.61
C VAL A 205 -2.67 -9.66 -9.28
N GLY A 206 -3.17 -9.60 -8.03
CA GLY A 206 -4.37 -10.31 -7.63
C GLY A 206 -5.64 -9.85 -8.32
N ILE A 207 -5.78 -8.54 -8.53
CA ILE A 207 -6.92 -7.97 -9.26
C ILE A 207 -6.85 -8.39 -10.73
N ALA A 208 -5.68 -8.30 -11.37
CA ALA A 208 -5.50 -8.77 -12.74
C ALA A 208 -5.79 -10.27 -12.88
N ALA A 209 -5.32 -11.09 -11.93
CA ALA A 209 -5.52 -12.53 -11.94
C ALA A 209 -7.01 -12.89 -11.80
N ALA A 210 -7.74 -12.18 -10.91
CA ALA A 210 -9.18 -12.33 -10.78
C ALA A 210 -9.93 -12.01 -12.08
N LEU A 211 -9.54 -10.94 -12.78
CA LEU A 211 -10.17 -10.54 -14.05
C LEU A 211 -9.84 -11.49 -15.20
N LEU A 212 -8.66 -12.11 -15.18
CA LEU A 212 -8.19 -13.03 -16.21
C LEU A 212 -8.53 -14.51 -15.94
N GLY A 213 -9.04 -14.82 -14.75
CA GLY A 213 -9.34 -16.18 -14.31
C GLY A 213 -8.09 -17.02 -13.99
N ASP A 214 -6.96 -16.37 -13.73
CA ASP A 214 -5.70 -17.05 -13.43
C ASP A 214 -5.50 -17.24 -11.92
N SER A 215 -4.79 -18.29 -11.54
CA SER A 215 -4.44 -18.56 -10.13
C SER A 215 -3.06 -17.99 -9.79
N ILE A 216 -2.92 -17.46 -8.58
CA ILE A 216 -1.61 -17.08 -8.03
C ILE A 216 -0.93 -18.32 -7.46
N ARG A 217 0.35 -18.49 -7.80
CA ARG A 217 1.22 -19.52 -7.26
C ARG A 217 1.22 -19.52 -5.73
N GLN A 218 1.16 -20.71 -5.14
CA GLN A 218 1.11 -20.84 -3.68
C GLN A 218 2.48 -20.80 -3.01
N ASP A 219 3.57 -20.87 -3.78
CA ASP A 219 4.95 -20.87 -3.30
C ASP A 219 5.60 -19.48 -3.27
N ILE A 220 4.86 -18.44 -3.70
CA ILE A 220 5.37 -17.08 -3.79
C ILE A 220 4.88 -16.17 -2.66
N CYS A 221 5.69 -15.16 -2.35
CA CYS A 221 5.29 -13.91 -1.72
C CYS A 221 5.81 -12.76 -2.59
N MET A 222 5.31 -11.54 -2.36
CA MET A 222 5.74 -10.38 -3.14
C MET A 222 5.76 -9.10 -2.28
N SER A 223 6.74 -8.24 -2.56
CA SER A 223 6.77 -6.86 -2.04
C SER A 223 7.18 -5.93 -3.18
N GLY A 224 6.54 -4.77 -3.27
CA GLY A 224 6.79 -3.75 -4.28
C GLY A 224 5.63 -2.77 -4.36
N THR A 225 5.92 -1.49 -4.54
CA THR A 225 4.89 -0.46 -4.68
C THR A 225 4.45 -0.41 -6.15
N ILE A 226 3.15 -0.55 -6.42
CA ILE A 226 2.60 -0.35 -7.76
C ILE A 226 2.35 1.14 -7.99
N GLU A 227 2.69 1.60 -9.19
CA GLU A 227 2.40 2.96 -9.65
C GLU A 227 1.40 2.97 -10.82
N PRO A 228 0.73 4.10 -11.11
CA PRO A 228 -0.24 4.22 -12.22
C PRO A 228 0.36 3.98 -13.63
N ASP A 229 1.67 4.09 -13.76
CA ASP A 229 2.45 3.78 -14.97
C ASP A 229 2.71 2.27 -15.15
N LEU A 230 2.22 1.43 -14.22
CA LEU A 230 2.38 -0.02 -14.17
C LEU A 230 3.78 -0.48 -13.74
N GLU A 231 4.62 0.41 -13.22
CA GLU A 231 5.94 0.06 -12.70
C GLU A 231 5.86 -0.42 -11.25
N ILE A 232 6.71 -1.37 -10.91
CA ILE A 232 6.91 -1.91 -9.56
C ILE A 232 8.13 -1.19 -8.97
N ARG A 233 7.89 -0.34 -7.98
CA ARG A 233 8.91 0.52 -7.39
C ARG A 233 9.62 -0.13 -6.20
N PRO A 234 10.90 0.24 -5.97
CA PRO A 234 11.67 -0.20 -4.80
C PRO A 234 10.97 0.05 -3.48
N VAL A 235 11.28 -0.79 -2.51
CA VAL A 235 10.76 -0.76 -1.13
C VAL A 235 11.88 -1.17 -0.19
N GLY A 236 11.84 -0.69 1.06
CA GLY A 236 12.80 -1.12 2.06
C GLY A 236 12.39 -2.37 2.83
N GLY A 237 13.30 -2.80 3.72
CA GLY A 237 13.13 -3.97 4.58
C GLY A 237 13.06 -5.32 3.86
N LEU A 238 13.53 -5.43 2.60
CA LEU A 238 13.41 -6.67 1.81
C LEU A 238 14.05 -7.88 2.50
N VAL A 239 15.21 -7.69 3.13
CA VAL A 239 15.90 -8.71 3.93
C VAL A 239 14.99 -9.21 5.05
N ASP A 240 14.36 -8.34 5.83
CA ASP A 240 13.52 -8.80 6.93
C ASP A 240 12.20 -9.41 6.43
N LYS A 241 11.64 -8.87 5.34
CA LYS A 241 10.46 -9.40 4.65
C LYS A 241 10.68 -10.79 4.07
N MET A 242 11.91 -11.16 3.70
CA MET A 242 12.23 -12.56 3.33
C MET A 242 12.01 -13.52 4.51
N GLY A 243 12.28 -13.09 5.74
CA GLY A 243 11.97 -13.86 6.94
C GLY A 243 10.45 -14.09 7.08
N ALA A 244 9.65 -13.04 6.93
CA ALA A 244 8.19 -13.13 6.93
C ALA A 244 7.63 -14.02 5.81
N CYS A 245 8.25 -13.97 4.63
CA CYS A 245 7.91 -14.82 3.49
C CYS A 245 8.16 -16.30 3.80
N ARG A 246 9.31 -16.61 4.41
CA ARG A 246 9.64 -17.97 4.89
C ARG A 246 8.66 -18.43 5.97
N ASP A 247 8.26 -17.55 6.88
CA ASP A 247 7.32 -17.88 7.95
C ASP A 247 5.91 -18.20 7.40
N LEU A 248 5.56 -17.66 6.22
CA LEU A 248 4.40 -18.08 5.41
C LEU A 248 4.61 -19.39 4.62
N ARG A 249 5.75 -20.07 4.83
CA ARG A 249 6.17 -21.29 4.11
C ARG A 249 6.25 -21.10 2.59
N LYS A 250 6.58 -19.89 2.15
CA LYS A 250 6.84 -19.59 0.73
C LYS A 250 8.32 -19.85 0.43
N THR A 251 8.62 -20.22 -0.80
CA THR A 251 9.98 -20.56 -1.26
C THR A 251 10.53 -19.55 -2.26
N THR A 252 9.71 -18.60 -2.71
CA THR A 252 10.11 -17.58 -3.68
C THR A 252 9.55 -16.22 -3.30
N MET A 253 10.38 -15.18 -3.36
CA MET A 253 9.98 -13.80 -3.16
C MET A 253 10.17 -13.00 -4.45
N ILE A 254 9.09 -12.37 -4.91
CA ILE A 254 9.11 -11.41 -6.01
C ILE A 254 9.40 -10.02 -5.42
N VAL A 255 10.43 -9.36 -5.95
CA VAL A 255 10.90 -8.05 -5.46
C VAL A 255 11.07 -7.08 -6.62
N PRO A 256 11.01 -5.76 -6.38
CA PRO A 256 11.24 -4.77 -7.43
C PRO A 256 12.70 -4.86 -7.90
N ASP A 257 12.95 -4.64 -9.19
CA ASP A 257 14.30 -4.38 -9.69
C ASP A 257 14.78 -3.00 -9.21
N GLY A 258 16.07 -2.87 -8.87
CA GLY A 258 16.56 -1.70 -8.16
C GLY A 258 18.05 -1.72 -7.81
N LEU A 259 18.59 -0.50 -7.58
CA LEU A 259 20.02 -0.20 -7.59
C LEU A 259 20.84 -0.91 -6.49
N ASP A 260 20.22 -1.41 -5.42
CA ASP A 260 20.91 -2.06 -4.27
C ASP A 260 20.33 -3.44 -3.91
N ASN A 261 19.94 -4.22 -4.92
CA ASN A 261 19.41 -5.58 -4.73
C ASN A 261 20.46 -6.69 -4.89
N SER A 262 21.73 -6.36 -5.15
CA SER A 262 22.79 -7.31 -5.51
C SER A 262 22.98 -8.42 -4.47
N HIS A 263 22.83 -8.09 -3.19
CA HIS A 263 22.98 -9.04 -2.09
C HIS A 263 21.74 -9.92 -1.85
N LEU A 264 20.58 -9.56 -2.41
CA LEU A 264 19.32 -10.25 -2.10
C LEU A 264 19.32 -11.71 -2.56
N SER A 265 19.94 -12.05 -3.68
CA SER A 265 20.03 -13.43 -4.15
C SER A 265 20.82 -14.30 -3.18
N PHE A 266 21.93 -13.77 -2.63
CA PHE A 266 22.74 -14.47 -1.63
C PHE A 266 21.98 -14.62 -0.31
N THR A 267 21.44 -13.52 0.21
CA THR A 267 20.66 -13.51 1.46
C THR A 267 19.40 -14.37 1.37
N GLY A 268 18.76 -14.39 0.19
CA GLY A 268 17.63 -15.27 -0.11
C GLY A 268 18.05 -16.74 -0.03
N ALA A 269 19.18 -17.11 -0.65
CA ALA A 269 19.72 -18.47 -0.59
C ALA A 269 20.02 -18.92 0.85
N GLU A 270 20.64 -18.08 1.67
CA GLU A 270 20.87 -18.37 3.11
C GLU A 270 19.57 -18.64 3.87
N ARG A 271 18.46 -18.06 3.41
CA ARG A 271 17.13 -18.21 4.00
C ARG A 271 16.24 -19.22 3.29
N SER A 272 16.78 -19.94 2.30
CA SER A 272 16.04 -20.87 1.45
C SER A 272 14.85 -20.22 0.71
N ILE A 273 15.02 -18.96 0.31
CA ILE A 273 14.06 -18.16 -0.48
C ILE A 273 14.71 -17.79 -1.82
N GLY A 274 14.14 -18.28 -2.92
CA GLY A 274 14.49 -17.82 -4.27
C GLY A 274 14.02 -16.38 -4.48
N VAL A 275 14.76 -15.59 -5.25
CA VAL A 275 14.43 -14.19 -5.54
C VAL A 275 14.16 -14.01 -7.02
N ILE A 276 13.03 -13.39 -7.37
CA ILE A 276 12.70 -12.96 -8.74
C ILE A 276 12.57 -11.45 -8.72
N GLN A 277 13.42 -10.76 -9.50
CA GLN A 277 13.36 -9.31 -9.64
C GLN A 277 12.44 -8.94 -10.81
N VAL A 278 11.60 -7.92 -10.61
CA VAL A 278 10.63 -7.44 -11.61
C VAL A 278 10.57 -5.92 -11.59
N TYR A 279 10.45 -5.30 -12.76
CA TYR A 279 10.31 -3.84 -12.89
C TYR A 279 8.86 -3.44 -13.20
N SER A 280 8.07 -4.31 -13.81
CA SER A 280 6.71 -4.00 -14.27
C SER A 280 5.64 -4.94 -13.71
N LEU A 281 4.38 -4.48 -13.74
CA LEU A 281 3.23 -5.30 -13.39
C LEU A 281 3.13 -6.56 -14.28
N ALA A 282 3.51 -6.47 -15.56
CA ALA A 282 3.47 -7.61 -16.47
C ALA A 282 4.47 -8.71 -16.07
N GLU A 283 5.69 -8.34 -15.68
CA GLU A 283 6.70 -9.28 -15.18
C GLU A 283 6.30 -9.86 -13.83
N ALA A 284 5.81 -9.01 -12.91
CA ALA A 284 5.30 -9.45 -11.61
C ALA A 284 4.15 -10.45 -11.78
N TYR A 285 3.23 -10.17 -12.71
CA TYR A 285 2.12 -11.06 -13.05
C TYR A 285 2.61 -12.41 -13.57
N SER A 286 3.55 -12.40 -14.52
CA SER A 286 4.13 -13.62 -15.07
C SER A 286 4.87 -14.44 -14.01
N ALA A 287 5.61 -13.79 -13.13
CA ALA A 287 6.31 -14.47 -12.04
C ALA A 287 5.32 -15.07 -11.02
N ALA A 288 4.23 -14.37 -10.71
CA ALA A 288 3.26 -14.78 -9.71
C ALA A 288 2.25 -15.82 -10.19
N THR A 289 1.93 -15.87 -11.49
CA THR A 289 0.88 -16.75 -12.05
C THR A 289 1.43 -17.82 -13.00
N GLY A 290 2.62 -17.62 -13.55
CA GLY A 290 3.15 -18.43 -14.66
C GLY A 290 2.51 -18.12 -16.02
N GLN A 291 1.66 -17.10 -16.11
CA GLN A 291 0.95 -16.70 -17.33
C GLN A 291 1.39 -15.32 -17.81
N ALA A 292 1.35 -15.09 -19.12
CA ALA A 292 1.55 -13.74 -19.65
C ALA A 292 0.36 -12.84 -19.31
N LEU A 293 0.64 -11.60 -18.90
CA LEU A 293 -0.39 -10.59 -18.74
C LEU A 293 -1.02 -10.28 -20.11
N ARG A 294 -2.35 -10.28 -20.16
CA ARG A 294 -3.13 -10.16 -21.40
C ARG A 294 -4.38 -9.31 -21.17
N PRO A 295 -5.01 -8.80 -22.25
CA PRO A 295 -6.29 -8.13 -22.13
C PRO A 295 -7.38 -9.06 -21.56
N ALA A 296 -8.29 -8.49 -20.79
CA ALA A 296 -9.48 -9.17 -20.30
C ALA A 296 -10.42 -9.53 -21.47
N PRO A 297 -11.13 -10.67 -21.39
CA PRO A 297 -12.05 -11.13 -22.43
C PRO A 297 -13.27 -10.22 -22.63
#